data_AF-A0A1M5SHV6-F1
#
_entry.id   AF-A0A1M5SHV6-F1
#
_cell.length_a   1.000
_cell.length_b   1.000
_cell.length_c   1.000
_cell.angle_alpha   90.00
_cell.angle_beta   90.00
_cell.angle_gamma   90.00
#
_symmetry.space_group_name_H-M   'P 1'
#
loop_
_entity.id
_entity.type
_entity.pdbx_description
1 polymer ?
#
loop_
_entity_poly.entity_id
_entity_poly.type
_entity_poly.pdbx_seq_one_letter_code
_entity_poly.pdbx_strand_id
1 'polypeptide(L)'
;MPETKEGIEAFLRESATPNGYKYTLVMVSATKRMLAQKIPAEFRLKYLEHLDRMTDRDSRWLTAEMIAAVEPACDKAYEIMHEAQKLPDGKFLDVYAQNFSTFALLNPSLVAALKMSPTYRGRAEHTPQEAAPA
;
A
#
# COMPACT_ATOMS: atom_id res chain seq x y z
N MET A 1 1.04 -17.94 -7.37
CA MET A 1 0.88 -18.55 -6.02
C MET A 1 0.35 -17.48 -5.09
N PRO A 2 -0.53 -17.77 -4.13
CA PRO A 2 -0.93 -16.78 -3.12
C PRO A 2 0.31 -16.37 -2.32
N GLU A 3 0.51 -15.06 -2.11
CA GLU A 3 1.62 -14.58 -1.30
C GLU A 3 1.39 -15.00 0.17
N THR A 4 2.36 -15.69 0.77
CA THR A 4 2.31 -16.06 2.19
C THR A 4 2.71 -14.89 3.07
N LYS A 5 2.31 -14.92 4.35
CA LYS A 5 2.67 -13.86 5.31
C LYS A 5 4.19 -13.69 5.40
N GLU A 6 4.89 -14.81 5.46
CA GLU A 6 6.34 -14.90 5.55
C GLU A 6 7.00 -14.32 4.29
N GLY A 7 6.43 -14.59 3.12
CA GLY A 7 6.93 -14.03 1.85
C GLY A 7 6.75 -12.51 1.77
N ILE A 8 5.62 -11.99 2.25
CA ILE A 8 5.38 -10.56 2.34
C ILE A 8 6.36 -9.90 3.33
N GLU A 9 6.55 -10.49 4.51
CA GLU A 9 7.46 -9.95 5.52
C GLU A 9 8.92 -10.01 5.11
N ALA A 10 9.33 -11.05 4.39
CA ALA A 10 10.65 -11.15 3.78
C ALA A 10 10.88 -10.04 2.77
N PHE A 11 9.94 -9.87 1.82
CA PHE A 11 10.00 -8.79 0.84
C PHE A 11 10.13 -7.42 1.50
N LEU A 12 9.28 -7.10 2.48
CA LEU A 12 9.30 -5.79 3.17
C LEU A 12 10.61 -5.51 3.91
N ARG A 13 11.27 -6.57 4.42
CA ARG A 13 12.55 -6.48 5.12
C ARG A 13 13.68 -6.24 4.14
N GLU A 14 13.75 -7.03 3.06
CA GLU A 14 14.77 -6.92 2.00
C GLU A 14 14.69 -5.59 1.27
N SER A 15 13.48 -5.11 1.01
CA SER A 15 13.24 -3.82 0.37
C SER A 15 13.46 -2.64 1.31
N ALA A 16 13.63 -2.88 2.62
CA ALA A 16 13.70 -1.85 3.66
C ALA A 16 12.56 -0.81 3.52
N THR A 17 11.33 -1.28 3.29
CA THR A 17 10.21 -0.39 2.94
C THR A 17 9.92 0.60 4.07
N PRO A 18 9.95 1.93 3.80
CA PRO A 18 9.60 2.94 4.78
C PRO A 18 8.17 2.77 5.29
N ASN A 19 7.95 3.02 6.59
CA ASN A 19 6.61 2.97 7.19
C ASN A 19 5.64 3.94 6.51
N GLY A 20 6.16 5.09 6.05
CA GLY A 20 5.48 6.04 5.15
C GLY A 20 4.74 5.36 4.01
N TYR A 21 5.43 4.46 3.30
CA TYR A 21 4.90 3.84 2.09
C TYR A 21 3.84 2.80 2.43
N LYS A 22 4.07 2.05 3.51
CA LYS A 22 3.15 1.03 4.01
C LYS A 22 1.79 1.63 4.38
N TYR A 23 1.77 2.61 5.30
CA TYR A 23 0.48 3.19 5.70
C TYR A 23 -0.19 3.94 4.55
N THR A 24 0.59 4.54 3.64
CA THR A 24 0.04 5.27 2.49
C THR A 24 -0.77 4.36 1.58
N LEU A 25 -0.25 3.17 1.24
CA LEU A 25 -0.99 2.20 0.43
C LEU A 25 -2.25 1.67 1.15
N VAL A 26 -2.18 1.48 2.47
CA VAL A 26 -3.35 1.13 3.29
C VAL A 26 -4.42 2.24 3.23
N MET A 27 -4.01 3.51 3.31
CA MET A 27 -4.93 4.65 3.15
C MET A 27 -5.53 4.71 1.75
N VAL A 28 -4.76 4.49 0.68
CA VAL A 28 -5.30 4.42 -0.69
C VAL A 28 -6.41 3.37 -0.78
N SER A 29 -6.19 2.17 -0.24
CA SER A 29 -7.18 1.10 -0.23
C SER A 29 -8.44 1.48 0.58
N ALA A 30 -8.27 2.15 1.72
CA ALA A 30 -9.38 2.66 2.54
C ALA A 30 -10.19 3.76 1.81
N THR A 31 -9.52 4.71 1.17
CA THR A 31 -10.16 5.77 0.39
C THR A 31 -10.94 5.19 -0.79
N LYS A 32 -10.38 4.21 -1.50
CA LYS A 32 -11.07 3.50 -2.57
C LYS A 32 -12.31 2.75 -2.08
N ARG A 33 -12.28 2.19 -0.87
CA ARG A 33 -13.47 1.58 -0.25
C ARG A 33 -14.58 2.62 -0.05
N MET A 34 -14.25 3.82 0.43
CA MET A 34 -15.24 4.89 0.58
C MET A 34 -15.83 5.31 -0.77
N LEU A 35 -15.00 5.39 -1.81
CA LEU A 35 -15.44 5.71 -3.18
C LEU A 35 -16.31 4.63 -3.82
N ALA A 36 -16.21 3.37 -3.37
CA ALA A 36 -17.06 2.27 -3.82
C ALA A 36 -18.46 2.30 -3.20
N GLN A 37 -18.66 3.05 -2.11
CA GLN A 37 -19.96 3.18 -1.46
C GLN A 37 -20.81 4.27 -2.10
N LYS A 38 -22.12 4.22 -1.85
CA LYS A 38 -23.04 5.29 -2.21
C LYS A 38 -22.88 6.47 -1.24
N ILE A 39 -21.98 7.37 -1.58
CA ILE A 39 -21.69 8.60 -0.82
C ILE A 39 -22.17 9.85 -1.58
N PRO A 40 -22.47 10.96 -0.88
CA PRO A 40 -22.79 12.23 -1.54
C PRO A 40 -21.64 12.72 -2.44
N ALA A 41 -21.98 13.44 -3.51
CA ALA A 41 -21.03 13.90 -4.52
C ALA A 41 -19.89 14.76 -3.94
N GLU A 42 -20.19 15.59 -2.94
CA GLU A 42 -19.21 16.42 -2.24
C GLU A 42 -18.13 15.60 -1.52
N PHE A 43 -18.49 14.50 -0.88
CA PHE A 43 -17.53 13.62 -0.21
C PHE A 43 -16.75 12.82 -1.24
N ARG A 44 -17.42 12.38 -2.32
CA ARG A 44 -16.75 11.70 -3.43
C ARG A 44 -15.65 12.58 -4.03
N LEU A 45 -15.92 13.86 -4.28
CA LEU A 45 -14.94 14.80 -4.81
C LEU A 45 -13.75 14.95 -3.85
N LYS A 46 -14.00 15.16 -2.55
CA LYS A 46 -12.93 15.26 -1.53
C LYS A 46 -12.01 14.04 -1.50
N TYR A 47 -12.56 12.84 -1.64
CA TYR A 47 -11.76 11.61 -1.69
C TYR A 47 -10.95 11.48 -2.98
N LEU A 48 -11.50 11.89 -4.12
CA LEU A 48 -10.75 11.93 -5.38
C LEU A 48 -9.60 12.94 -5.33
N GLU A 49 -9.85 14.15 -4.82
CA GLU A 49 -8.83 15.18 -4.60
C GLU A 49 -7.76 14.75 -3.58
N HIS A 50 -8.14 13.92 -2.60
CA HIS A 50 -7.16 13.33 -1.68
C HIS A 50 -6.22 12.38 -2.41
N LEU A 51 -6.76 11.45 -3.22
CA LEU A 51 -5.95 10.52 -4.01
C LEU A 51 -5.03 11.25 -5.01
N ASP A 52 -5.54 12.30 -5.65
CA ASP A 52 -4.77 13.13 -6.57
C ASP A 52 -3.57 13.79 -5.85
N ARG A 53 -3.81 14.40 -4.68
CA ARG A 53 -2.76 15.01 -3.86
C ARG A 53 -1.73 14.02 -3.30
N MET A 54 -2.08 12.74 -3.15
CA MET A 54 -1.11 11.72 -2.73
C MET A 54 -0.05 11.45 -3.81
N THR A 55 -0.33 11.78 -5.08
CA THR A 55 0.64 11.66 -6.18
C THR A 55 1.53 12.88 -6.37
N ASP A 56 1.39 13.92 -5.52
CA ASP A 56 1.99 15.23 -5.74
C ASP A 56 3.52 15.28 -5.46
N ARG A 57 4.16 16.28 -6.08
CA ARG A 57 5.34 16.19 -6.98
C ARG A 57 6.74 15.87 -6.44
N ASP A 58 7.00 15.91 -5.13
CA ASP A 58 8.38 15.79 -4.64
C ASP A 58 8.82 14.34 -4.39
N SER A 59 7.86 13.44 -4.16
CA SER A 59 8.14 12.06 -3.82
C SER A 59 7.66 11.15 -4.94
N ARG A 60 8.49 10.97 -5.99
CA ARG A 60 8.20 10.14 -7.19
C ARG A 60 7.93 8.65 -6.92
N TRP A 61 7.80 8.24 -5.66
CA TRP A 61 7.65 6.85 -5.26
C TRP A 61 6.23 6.33 -5.46
N LEU A 62 5.19 7.18 -5.32
CA LEU A 62 3.78 6.81 -5.49
C LEU A 62 3.25 7.37 -6.81
N THR A 63 2.94 6.48 -7.75
CA THR A 63 2.45 6.86 -9.08
C THR A 63 0.95 6.68 -9.21
N ALA A 64 0.33 7.34 -10.19
CA ALA A 64 -1.08 7.10 -10.53
C ALA A 64 -1.34 5.63 -10.91
N GLU A 65 -0.38 4.97 -11.55
CA GLU A 65 -0.45 3.54 -11.90
C GLU A 65 -0.52 2.65 -10.65
N MET A 66 0.30 2.96 -9.63
CA MET A 66 0.24 2.26 -8.34
C MET A 66 -1.09 2.48 -7.64
N ILE A 67 -1.57 3.74 -7.59
CA ILE A 67 -2.89 4.04 -7.01
C ILE A 67 -3.97 3.27 -7.76
N ALA A 68 -3.95 3.25 -9.09
CA ALA A 68 -4.92 2.51 -9.89
C ALA A 68 -4.92 1.01 -9.58
N ALA A 69 -3.73 0.40 -9.42
CA ALA A 69 -3.56 -1.02 -9.12
C ALA A 69 -4.03 -1.45 -7.71
N VAL A 70 -4.07 -0.54 -6.74
CA VAL A 70 -4.56 -0.87 -5.39
C VAL A 70 -6.07 -1.13 -5.40
N GLU A 71 -6.50 -2.28 -4.94
CA GLU A 71 -7.92 -2.61 -4.77
C GLU A 71 -8.52 -1.95 -3.52
N PRO A 72 -9.83 -1.66 -3.50
CA PRO A 72 -10.54 -1.19 -2.31
C PRO A 72 -10.40 -2.16 -1.13
N ALA A 73 -10.36 -1.62 0.09
CA ALA A 73 -10.29 -2.45 1.30
C ALA A 73 -11.56 -3.30 1.47
N CYS A 74 -11.38 -4.59 1.80
CA CYS A 74 -12.48 -5.49 2.16
C CYS A 74 -13.04 -5.17 3.56
N ASP A 75 -14.17 -5.77 3.92
CA ASP A 75 -14.84 -5.51 5.20
C ASP A 75 -13.94 -5.81 6.38
N LYS A 76 -13.18 -6.92 6.31
CA LYS A 76 -12.29 -7.31 7.40
C LYS A 76 -11.14 -6.34 7.59
N ALA A 77 -10.53 -5.88 6.49
CA ALA A 77 -9.50 -4.86 6.55
C ALA A 77 -10.05 -3.54 7.12
N TYR A 78 -11.28 -3.18 6.74
CA TYR A 78 -11.94 -1.97 7.23
C TYR A 78 -12.28 -2.02 8.71
N GLU A 79 -12.70 -3.17 9.24
CA GLU A 79 -12.88 -3.35 10.69
C GLU A 79 -11.59 -3.06 11.46
N ILE A 80 -10.46 -3.62 11.00
CA ILE A 80 -9.15 -3.38 11.62
C ILE A 80 -8.80 -1.90 11.55
N MET A 81 -9.03 -1.25 10.39
CA MET A 81 -8.79 0.18 10.23
C MET A 81 -9.64 1.02 11.19
N HIS A 82 -10.90 0.67 11.36
CA HIS A 82 -11.84 1.37 12.22
C HIS A 82 -11.45 1.24 13.70
N GLU A 83 -11.04 0.07 14.16
CA GLU A 83 -10.54 -0.11 15.53
C GLU A 83 -9.23 0.67 15.75
N ALA A 84 -8.31 0.67 14.79
CA ALA A 84 -7.08 1.44 14.89
C ALA A 84 -7.33 2.95 15.01
N GLN A 85 -8.34 3.48 14.30
CA GLN A 85 -8.70 4.90 14.34
C GLN A 85 -9.24 5.38 15.70
N LYS A 86 -9.61 4.46 16.60
CA LYS A 86 -10.01 4.80 17.98
C LYS A 86 -8.82 5.14 18.88
N LEU A 87 -7.60 4.86 18.43
CA LEU A 87 -6.38 5.17 19.18
C LEU A 87 -6.11 6.69 19.16
N PRO A 88 -5.58 7.25 20.26
CA PRO A 88 -5.23 8.67 20.32
C PRO A 88 -4.03 9.01 19.43
N ASP A 89 -3.85 10.30 19.16
CA ASP A 89 -2.62 10.91 18.61
C ASP A 89 -2.18 10.40 17.23
N GLY A 90 -3.11 10.01 16.36
CA GLY A 90 -2.75 9.59 15.00
C GLY A 90 -1.99 8.27 14.91
N LYS A 91 -1.89 7.53 16.03
CA LYS A 91 -1.20 6.23 16.12
C LYS A 91 -1.76 5.16 15.19
N PHE A 92 -2.94 5.39 14.62
CA PHE A 92 -3.52 4.51 13.60
C PHE A 92 -2.59 4.35 12.38
N LEU A 93 -1.80 5.37 12.02
CA LEU A 93 -0.82 5.28 10.93
C LEU A 93 0.32 4.30 11.27
N ASP A 94 0.77 4.29 12.53
CA ASP A 94 1.76 3.33 13.00
C ASP A 94 1.19 1.91 12.97
N VAL A 95 -0.08 1.73 13.38
CA VAL A 95 -0.76 0.44 13.30
C VAL A 95 -0.82 -0.04 11.85
N TYR A 96 -1.17 0.83 10.90
CA TYR A 96 -1.21 0.48 9.47
C TYR A 96 0.16 0.05 8.95
N ALA A 97 1.22 0.76 9.34
CA ALA A 97 2.58 0.45 8.90
C ALA A 97 3.14 -0.84 9.54
N GLN A 98 2.96 -1.02 10.85
CA GLN A 98 3.48 -2.17 11.59
C GLN A 98 2.73 -3.46 11.25
N ASN A 99 1.43 -3.36 10.94
CA ASN A 99 0.59 -4.51 10.58
C ASN A 99 0.35 -4.62 9.07
N PHE A 100 1.21 -4.01 8.25
CA PHE A 100 1.04 -4.00 6.80
C PHE A 100 0.96 -5.41 6.20
N SER A 101 1.71 -6.40 6.72
CA SER A 101 1.63 -7.79 6.25
C SER A 101 0.22 -8.37 6.39
N THR A 102 -0.47 -8.06 7.49
CA THR A 102 -1.88 -8.44 7.70
C THR A 102 -2.79 -7.78 6.66
N PHE A 103 -2.62 -6.49 6.38
CA PHE A 103 -3.41 -5.81 5.35
C PHE A 103 -3.11 -6.36 3.94
N ALA A 104 -1.85 -6.67 3.65
CA ALA A 104 -1.43 -7.24 2.37
C ALA A 104 -1.95 -8.66 2.15
N LEU A 105 -2.08 -9.48 3.21
CA LEU A 105 -2.75 -10.78 3.10
C LEU A 105 -4.23 -10.64 2.75
N LEU A 106 -4.91 -9.65 3.34
CA LEU A 106 -6.32 -9.36 3.07
C LEU A 106 -6.51 -8.67 1.70
N ASN A 107 -5.50 -7.96 1.23
CA ASN A 107 -5.51 -7.25 -0.04
C ASN A 107 -4.12 -7.33 -0.72
N PRO A 108 -3.86 -8.39 -1.52
CA PRO A 108 -2.56 -8.61 -2.16
C PRO A 108 -2.15 -7.50 -3.14
N SER A 109 -3.11 -6.69 -3.62
CA SER A 109 -2.81 -5.55 -4.48
C SER A 109 -1.88 -4.52 -3.82
N LEU A 110 -1.82 -4.47 -2.48
CA LEU A 110 -0.93 -3.57 -1.75
C LEU A 110 0.55 -3.89 -2.01
N VAL A 111 0.93 -5.17 -2.00
CA VAL A 111 2.30 -5.60 -2.29
C VAL A 111 2.58 -5.51 -3.78
N ALA A 112 1.61 -5.86 -4.63
CA ALA A 112 1.74 -5.69 -6.08
C ALA A 112 2.01 -4.23 -6.46
N ALA A 113 1.23 -3.29 -5.95
CA ALA A 113 1.43 -1.86 -6.17
C ALA A 113 2.78 -1.39 -5.60
N LEU A 114 3.18 -1.86 -4.43
CA LEU A 114 4.48 -1.51 -3.86
C LEU A 114 5.64 -1.96 -4.78
N LYS A 115 5.58 -3.17 -5.33
CA LYS A 115 6.58 -3.69 -6.29
C LYS A 115 6.65 -2.88 -7.59
N MET A 116 5.58 -2.18 -7.96
CA MET A 116 5.56 -1.29 -9.14
C MET A 116 6.29 0.04 -8.90
N SER A 117 6.60 0.39 -7.65
CA SER A 117 7.28 1.65 -7.34
C SER A 117 8.62 1.75 -8.06
N PRO A 118 8.97 2.92 -8.64
CA PRO A 118 10.28 3.12 -9.26
C PRO A 118 11.46 2.79 -8.33
N THR A 119 11.28 2.95 -7.01
CA THR A 119 12.26 2.62 -5.98
C THR A 119 12.58 1.12 -5.90
N TYR A 120 11.61 0.25 -6.21
CA TYR A 120 11.75 -1.20 -6.10
C TYR A 120 11.87 -1.91 -7.45
N ARG A 121 11.37 -1.29 -8.54
CA ARG A 121 11.45 -1.80 -9.91
C ARG A 121 12.89 -2.07 -10.34
N GLY A 122 13.85 -1.20 -9.96
CA GLY A 122 15.27 -1.36 -10.28
C GLY A 122 16.04 -2.42 -9.47
N ARG A 123 15.50 -2.92 -8.35
CA ARG A 123 16.16 -3.98 -7.56
C ARG A 123 15.93 -5.39 -8.10
N ALA A 124 14.83 -5.60 -8.84
CA ALA A 124 14.55 -6.89 -9.47
C ALA A 124 15.45 -7.16 -10.71
N GLU A 125 16.00 -6.12 -11.32
CA GLU A 125 16.87 -6.21 -12.51
C GLU A 125 18.36 -6.45 -12.18
N HIS A 126 18.74 -6.49 -10.90
CA HIS A 126 20.09 -6.83 -10.44
C HIS A 126 20.09 -8.18 -9.71
N THR A 127 19.72 -9.24 -10.43
CA THR A 127 20.18 -10.58 -10.07
C THR A 127 21.56 -10.76 -10.70
N PRO A 128 22.62 -11.10 -9.95
CA PRO A 128 23.92 -11.38 -10.56
C PRO A 128 23.76 -12.53 -11.55
N GLN A 129 24.11 -12.27 -12.81
CA GLN A 129 24.26 -13.31 -13.81
C GLN A 129 25.34 -14.26 -13.31
N GLU A 130 24.92 -15.48 -12.99
CA GLU A 130 25.76 -16.59 -12.56
C GLU A 130 26.93 -16.71 -13.56
N ALA A 131 28.14 -16.46 -13.07
CA ALA A 131 29.34 -16.57 -13.88
C ALA A 131 29.51 -18.04 -14.26
N ALA A 132 29.29 -18.36 -15.53
CA ALA A 132 29.60 -19.67 -16.08
C ALA A 132 31.10 -19.99 -15.85
N PRO A 133 31.44 -21.17 -15.32
CA PRO A 133 32.84 -21.54 -15.12
C PRO A 133 33.50 -21.79 -16.49
N ALA A 134 34.75 -21.34 -16.59
CA ALA A 134 35.64 -21.57 -17.73
C ALA A 134 36.14 -23.02 -17.77
#